data_AF-A0A1Y3ATB4-F1
#
_entry.id   AF-A0A1Y3ATB4-F1
#
_cell.length_a   1.000
_cell.length_b   1.000
_cell.length_c   1.000
_cell.angle_alpha   90.00
_cell.angle_beta   90.00
_cell.angle_gamma   90.00
#
_symmetry.space_group_name_H-M   'P 1'
#
loop_
_entity.id
_entity.type
_entity.pdbx_description
1 polymer ?
#
loop_
_entity_poly.entity_id
_entity_poly.type
_entity_poly.pdbx_seq_one_letter_code
_entity_poly.pdbx_strand_id
1 'polypeptide(L)'
;RCEGPGRRNSNGIDLNRNFPDRLFDRNEIEQPETYAIRQWLNRIQFVLSANIHGGALVVNYPFDGSAIIDSEHLEMTPDHDVFIHLARTYAQRHRKLKSQIKCRKEDNFINGITNGNAWYPIQGSMQDYNYIYAGCMELTLEISCCKYPNATNLLTHWNENKIPLLSLLNEANKGVKGFV
;
A
#
# COMPACT_ATOMS: atom_id res chain seq x y z
N ARG A 1 -4.20 3.58 -21.33
CA ARG A 1 -3.82 2.79 -20.14
C ARG A 1 -3.86 1.33 -20.54
N CYS A 2 -2.86 0.55 -20.18
CA CYS A 2 -2.93 -0.91 -20.25
C CYS A 2 -3.70 -1.37 -19.01
N GLU A 3 -5.01 -1.44 -19.18
CA GLU A 3 -5.93 -2.06 -18.22
C GLU A 3 -6.01 -3.55 -18.56
N GLY A 4 -6.08 -4.40 -17.55
CA GLY A 4 -6.39 -5.83 -17.70
C GLY A 4 -7.71 -6.16 -17.01
N PRO A 5 -8.43 -7.21 -17.45
CA PRO A 5 -9.57 -7.72 -16.70
C PRO A 5 -9.11 -8.30 -15.35
N GLY A 6 -10.04 -8.47 -14.41
CA GLY A 6 -9.77 -9.23 -13.17
C GLY A 6 -9.31 -8.43 -11.95
N ARG A 7 -9.62 -7.13 -11.86
CA ARG A 7 -9.36 -6.34 -10.63
C ARG A 7 -10.07 -6.91 -9.41
N ARG A 8 -11.34 -7.28 -9.59
CA ARG A 8 -12.21 -7.81 -8.54
C ARG A 8 -12.03 -9.32 -8.42
N ASN A 9 -12.38 -9.89 -7.28
CA ASN A 9 -12.41 -11.35 -7.11
C ASN A 9 -13.52 -12.00 -7.96
N SER A 10 -13.68 -13.32 -7.85
CA SER A 10 -14.66 -14.10 -8.62
C SER A 10 -16.11 -13.68 -8.39
N ASN A 11 -16.42 -13.08 -7.23
CA ASN A 11 -17.74 -12.55 -6.89
C ASN A 11 -17.93 -11.08 -7.32
N GLY A 12 -16.95 -10.48 -8.01
CA GLY A 12 -17.02 -9.09 -8.44
C GLY A 12 -16.81 -8.06 -7.33
N ILE A 13 -16.18 -8.45 -6.21
CA ILE A 13 -15.86 -7.60 -5.06
C ILE A 13 -14.39 -7.13 -5.13
N ASP A 14 -14.15 -5.88 -4.75
CA ASP A 14 -12.80 -5.32 -4.65
C ASP A 14 -12.18 -5.69 -3.30
N LEU A 15 -11.16 -6.54 -3.31
CA LEU A 15 -10.55 -7.05 -2.07
C LEU A 15 -9.88 -5.95 -1.24
N ASN A 16 -9.37 -4.88 -1.86
CA ASN A 16 -8.83 -3.72 -1.14
C ASN A 16 -9.92 -2.71 -0.74
N ARG A 17 -11.17 -3.16 -0.75
CA ARG A 17 -12.34 -2.52 -0.12
C ARG A 17 -13.09 -3.56 0.70
N ASN A 18 -12.50 -4.66 1.14
CA ASN A 18 -13.25 -5.73 1.80
C ASN A 18 -12.86 -5.99 3.26
N PHE A 19 -11.78 -5.37 3.75
CA PHE A 19 -11.34 -5.53 5.13
C PHE A 19 -12.23 -4.74 6.11
N PRO A 20 -12.28 -5.12 7.40
CA PRO A 20 -12.84 -4.27 8.45
C PRO A 20 -12.18 -2.89 8.47
N ASP A 21 -12.98 -1.84 8.61
CA ASP A 21 -12.50 -0.47 8.67
C ASP A 21 -12.36 -0.03 10.14
N ARG A 22 -11.52 0.98 10.40
CA ARG A 22 -11.29 1.48 11.77
C ARG A 22 -12.35 2.49 12.23
N LEU A 23 -13.08 3.11 11.30
CA LEU A 23 -14.03 4.19 11.55
C LEU A 23 -15.47 3.78 11.28
N PHE A 24 -15.68 2.89 10.31
CA PHE A 24 -17.02 2.56 9.84
C PHE A 24 -17.32 1.08 9.97
N ASP A 25 -18.49 0.76 10.53
CA ASP A 25 -19.03 -0.59 10.48
C ASP A 25 -19.39 -0.93 9.03
N ARG A 26 -18.83 -2.05 8.56
CA ARG A 26 -18.94 -2.44 7.17
C ARG A 26 -19.92 -3.61 7.04
N ASN A 27 -20.96 -3.40 6.25
CA ASN A 27 -22.00 -4.42 5.96
C ASN A 27 -21.67 -5.30 4.76
N GLU A 28 -20.46 -5.18 4.22
CA GLU A 28 -20.04 -6.01 3.09
C GLU A 28 -19.79 -7.44 3.53
N ILE A 29 -20.20 -8.39 2.69
CA ILE A 29 -19.91 -9.81 2.91
C ILE A 29 -18.39 -9.99 2.78
N GLU A 30 -17.77 -10.49 3.84
CA GLU A 30 -16.35 -10.84 3.83
C GLU A 30 -16.09 -11.92 2.77
N GLN A 31 -15.09 -11.67 1.92
CA GLN A 31 -14.67 -12.57 0.87
C GLN A 31 -13.68 -13.61 1.40
N PRO A 32 -13.62 -14.81 0.80
CA PRO A 32 -12.75 -15.88 1.28
C PRO A 32 -11.26 -15.48 1.29
N GLU A 33 -10.82 -14.65 0.33
CA GLU A 33 -9.44 -14.13 0.28
C GLU A 33 -9.15 -13.19 1.46
N THR A 34 -10.07 -12.27 1.77
CA THR A 34 -9.98 -11.36 2.91
C THR A 34 -9.90 -12.13 4.22
N TYR A 35 -10.81 -13.11 4.40
CA TYR A 35 -10.82 -13.97 5.58
C TYR A 35 -9.49 -14.72 5.74
N ALA A 36 -8.97 -15.31 4.65
CA ALA A 36 -7.71 -16.05 4.68
C ALA A 36 -6.53 -15.17 5.12
N ILE A 37 -6.45 -13.93 4.61
CA ILE A 37 -5.40 -12.98 5.03
C ILE A 37 -5.56 -12.60 6.50
N ARG A 38 -6.77 -12.30 6.97
CA ARG A 38 -6.99 -12.00 8.40
C ARG A 38 -6.58 -13.15 9.31
N GLN A 39 -6.93 -14.38 8.94
CA GLN A 39 -6.52 -15.56 9.70
C GLN A 39 -5.01 -15.76 9.68
N TRP A 40 -4.34 -15.44 8.57
CA TRP A 40 -2.89 -15.51 8.47
C TRP A 40 -2.19 -14.46 9.34
N LEU A 41 -2.66 -13.22 9.30
CA LEU A 41 -2.17 -12.11 10.14
C LEU A 41 -2.35 -12.39 11.63
N ASN A 42 -3.42 -13.11 12.02
CA ASN A 42 -3.64 -13.51 13.42
C ASN A 42 -2.70 -14.63 13.91
N ARG A 43 -2.04 -15.36 13.01
CA ARG A 43 -1.19 -16.51 13.36
C ARG A 43 0.28 -16.17 13.49
N ILE A 44 0.73 -15.09 12.85
CA ILE A 44 2.13 -14.69 12.79
C ILE A 44 2.20 -13.21 13.14
N GLN A 45 3.06 -12.86 14.08
CA GLN A 45 3.31 -11.47 14.43
C GLN A 45 4.19 -10.80 13.37
N PHE A 46 3.57 -10.36 12.28
CA PHE A 46 4.24 -9.55 11.27
C PHE A 46 4.55 -8.15 11.83
N VAL A 47 5.73 -7.63 11.49
CA VAL A 47 6.18 -6.31 11.95
C VAL A 47 6.16 -5.25 10.84
N LEU A 48 6.44 -5.68 9.61
CA LEU A 48 6.50 -4.84 8.42
C LEU A 48 5.94 -5.62 7.24
N SER A 49 5.10 -4.96 6.43
CA SER A 49 4.48 -5.53 5.24
C SER A 49 4.49 -4.52 4.09
N ALA A 50 4.28 -5.02 2.88
CA ALA A 50 3.94 -4.20 1.74
C ALA A 50 3.06 -5.00 0.77
N ASN A 51 1.96 -4.40 0.33
CA ASN A 51 1.12 -4.93 -0.74
C ASN A 51 1.45 -4.21 -2.06
N ILE A 52 1.37 -4.91 -3.20
CA ILE A 52 1.83 -4.41 -4.50
C ILE A 52 0.66 -4.18 -5.43
N HIS A 53 0.59 -2.98 -5.99
CA HIS A 53 -0.45 -2.50 -6.88
C HIS A 53 0.14 -1.94 -8.19
N GLY A 54 -0.74 -1.73 -9.17
CA GLY A 54 -0.42 -1.03 -10.40
C GLY A 54 -1.57 -0.12 -10.85
N GLY A 55 -1.22 0.90 -11.63
CA GLY A 55 -2.12 1.94 -12.12
C GLY A 55 -1.63 3.35 -11.79
N ALA A 56 -0.68 3.46 -10.87
CA ALA A 56 0.06 4.67 -10.56
C ALA A 56 1.56 4.36 -10.37
N LEU A 57 2.33 5.37 -10.01
CA LEU A 57 3.73 5.21 -9.65
C LEU A 57 4.03 6.04 -8.39
N VAL A 58 3.79 5.44 -7.23
CA VAL A 58 3.92 6.08 -5.91
C VAL A 58 4.04 5.03 -4.80
N VAL A 59 4.66 5.38 -3.68
CA VAL A 59 4.52 4.61 -2.43
C VAL A 59 3.46 5.26 -1.56
N ASN A 60 2.36 4.56 -1.39
CA ASN A 60 1.22 4.98 -0.58
C ASN A 60 1.39 4.48 0.86
N TYR A 61 1.14 5.36 1.83
CA TYR A 61 1.23 5.05 3.25
C TYR A 61 -0.04 5.47 4.02
N PRO A 62 -0.33 4.82 5.17
CA PRO A 62 -1.53 5.08 5.95
C PRO A 62 -1.69 6.52 6.45
N PHE A 63 -2.91 6.93 6.83
CA PHE A 63 -4.14 6.17 6.61
C PHE A 63 -4.69 6.35 5.19
N ASP A 64 -5.39 5.32 4.71
CA ASP A 64 -6.11 5.33 3.44
C ASP A 64 -7.52 5.95 3.58
N GLY A 65 -8.14 5.85 4.76
CA GLY A 65 -9.45 6.41 5.04
C GLY A 65 -9.48 7.33 6.26
N SER A 66 -10.40 8.29 6.26
CA SER A 66 -10.66 9.21 7.37
C SER A 66 -12.16 9.40 7.60
N ALA A 67 -12.52 10.05 8.71
CA ALA A 67 -13.91 10.36 9.03
C ALA A 67 -14.46 11.49 8.15
N ILE A 68 -13.56 12.26 7.54
CA ILE A 68 -13.87 13.38 6.65
C ILE A 68 -13.81 12.87 5.22
N ILE A 69 -14.95 12.80 4.55
CA ILE A 69 -15.02 12.41 3.14
C ILE A 69 -14.72 13.64 2.27
N ASP A 70 -13.51 14.18 2.44
CA ASP A 70 -12.95 15.24 1.60
C ASP A 70 -11.58 14.78 1.09
N SER A 71 -11.44 14.74 -0.23
CA SER A 71 -10.17 14.42 -0.88
C SER A 71 -9.20 15.58 -0.66
N GLU A 72 -7.91 15.28 -0.46
CA GLU A 72 -6.81 16.21 -0.08
C GLU A 72 -6.55 16.36 1.43
N HIS A 73 -7.40 15.80 2.30
CA HIS A 73 -7.09 15.77 3.73
C HIS A 73 -5.96 14.77 4.06
N LEU A 74 -4.93 15.24 4.78
CA LEU A 74 -3.88 14.38 5.31
C LEU A 74 -4.36 13.68 6.59
N GLU A 75 -4.60 12.37 6.51
CA GLU A 75 -4.95 11.58 7.70
C GLU A 75 -3.71 10.88 8.26
N MET A 76 -3.21 11.40 9.39
CA MET A 76 -1.96 10.94 10.00
C MET A 76 -2.19 9.73 10.93
N THR A 77 -1.25 8.79 10.91
CA THR A 77 -1.11 7.77 11.94
C THR A 77 -0.37 8.30 13.17
N PRO A 78 -0.47 7.63 14.33
CA PRO A 78 0.46 7.86 15.44
C PRO A 78 1.93 7.73 15.03
N ASP A 79 2.28 6.74 14.18
CA ASP A 79 3.63 6.48 13.68
C ASP A 79 3.90 7.13 12.29
N HIS A 80 3.37 8.34 12.06
CA HIS A 80 3.39 8.97 10.74
C HIS A 80 4.79 9.20 10.18
N ASP A 81 5.73 9.59 11.04
CA ASP A 81 7.13 9.79 10.69
C ASP A 81 7.83 8.49 10.28
N VAL A 82 7.54 7.38 10.96
CA VAL A 82 8.01 6.04 10.61
C VAL A 82 7.48 5.63 9.24
N PHE A 83 6.18 5.81 8.97
CA PHE A 83 5.61 5.50 7.65
C PHE A 83 6.22 6.34 6.53
N ILE A 84 6.43 7.64 6.75
CA ILE A 84 7.14 8.49 5.79
C ILE A 84 8.55 7.96 5.55
N HIS A 85 9.27 7.57 6.60
CA HIS A 85 10.62 7.01 6.49
C HIS A 85 10.64 5.70 5.70
N LEU A 86 9.73 4.77 5.98
CA LEU A 86 9.58 3.51 5.25
C LEU A 86 9.26 3.76 3.77
N ALA A 87 8.29 4.64 3.49
CA ALA A 87 7.89 4.99 2.13
C ALA A 87 9.05 5.62 1.34
N ARG A 88 9.80 6.54 1.96
CA ARG A 88 11.00 7.15 1.37
C ARG A 88 12.09 6.14 1.12
N THR A 89 12.28 5.17 2.02
CA THR A 89 13.30 4.12 1.87
C THR A 89 13.10 3.34 0.57
N TYR A 90 11.85 3.02 0.23
CA TYR A 90 11.52 2.41 -1.06
C TYR A 90 11.66 3.40 -2.22
N ALA A 91 10.97 4.54 -2.14
CA ALA A 91 10.85 5.49 -3.25
C ALA A 91 12.20 6.07 -3.71
N GLN A 92 13.09 6.39 -2.76
CA GLN A 92 14.42 6.96 -3.07
C GLN A 92 15.37 5.95 -3.72
N ARG A 93 15.11 4.65 -3.58
CA ARG A 93 15.88 3.58 -4.22
C ARG A 93 15.29 3.15 -5.56
N HIS A 94 14.05 3.54 -5.85
CA HIS A 94 13.38 3.21 -7.09
C HIS A 94 13.58 4.36 -8.11
N ARG A 95 14.32 4.09 -9.19
CA ARG A 95 14.79 5.11 -10.13
C ARG A 95 13.69 6.07 -10.60
N LYS A 96 12.56 5.55 -11.07
CA LYS A 96 11.47 6.37 -11.60
C LYS A 96 10.69 7.14 -10.52
N LEU A 97 10.60 6.59 -9.30
CA LEU A 97 9.93 7.26 -8.18
C LEU A 97 10.77 8.42 -7.68
N LYS A 98 12.09 8.19 -7.51
CA LYS A 98 13.07 9.23 -7.19
C LYS A 98 13.07 10.35 -8.22
N SER A 99 12.96 10.02 -9.52
CA SER A 99 12.86 11.00 -10.60
C SER A 99 11.47 11.60 -10.78
N GLN A 100 10.51 11.27 -9.90
CA GLN A 100 9.13 11.77 -9.91
C GLN A 100 8.45 11.63 -11.29
N ILE A 101 8.69 10.50 -11.96
CA ILE A 101 8.02 10.19 -13.22
C ILE A 101 6.53 10.04 -12.94
N LYS A 102 5.72 10.82 -13.65
CA LYS A 102 4.28 10.83 -13.50
C LYS A 102 3.62 9.87 -14.49
N CYS A 103 2.57 9.17 -14.06
CA CYS A 103 1.75 8.36 -14.95
C CYS A 103 0.71 9.22 -15.68
N ARG A 104 0.21 10.26 -15.01
CA ARG A 104 -0.75 11.23 -15.51
C ARG A 104 -0.26 12.65 -15.21
N LYS A 105 -0.77 13.65 -15.92
CA LYS A 105 -0.29 15.04 -15.76
C LYS A 105 -0.62 15.59 -14.36
N GLU A 106 -1.77 15.19 -13.85
CA GLU A 106 -2.35 15.54 -12.56
C GLU A 106 -1.65 14.87 -11.36
N ASP A 107 -0.91 13.77 -11.56
CA ASP A 107 -0.21 13.11 -10.45
C ASP A 107 0.81 14.06 -9.83
N ASN A 108 0.75 14.30 -8.52
CA ASN A 108 1.65 15.20 -7.82
C ASN A 108 2.24 14.58 -6.55
N PHE A 109 2.95 13.46 -6.72
CA PHE A 109 3.59 12.75 -5.61
C PHE A 109 4.97 13.32 -5.30
N ILE A 110 5.03 14.20 -4.30
CA ILE A 110 6.28 14.80 -3.84
C ILE A 110 7.19 13.68 -3.28
N ASN A 111 8.42 13.59 -3.78
CA ASN A 111 9.38 12.52 -3.45
C ASN A 111 8.91 11.08 -3.75
N GLY A 112 7.90 10.91 -4.61
CA GLY A 112 7.40 9.59 -4.99
C GLY A 112 6.63 8.85 -3.88
N ILE A 113 6.13 9.58 -2.88
CA ILE A 113 5.31 9.03 -1.79
C ILE A 113 4.00 9.81 -1.68
N THR A 114 2.98 9.22 -1.05
CA THR A 114 1.72 9.90 -0.74
C THR A 114 1.04 9.27 0.48
N ASN A 115 0.32 10.08 1.24
CA ASN A 115 -0.67 9.57 2.19
C ASN A 115 -1.89 9.08 1.39
N GLY A 116 -2.50 7.98 1.83
CA GLY A 116 -3.63 7.37 1.12
C GLY A 116 -4.86 8.25 1.08
N ASN A 117 -5.31 8.75 2.22
CA ASN A 117 -6.48 9.61 2.29
C ASN A 117 -6.30 10.90 1.47
N ALA A 118 -5.11 11.52 1.56
CA ALA A 118 -4.79 12.72 0.79
C ALA A 118 -4.75 12.48 -0.73
N TRP A 119 -4.43 11.26 -1.17
CA TRP A 119 -4.44 10.91 -2.59
C TRP A 119 -5.87 10.63 -3.07
N TYR A 120 -6.54 9.67 -2.46
CA TYR A 120 -7.98 9.42 -2.63
C TYR A 120 -8.48 8.55 -1.46
N PRO A 121 -9.49 8.99 -0.71
CA PRO A 121 -9.96 8.27 0.47
C PRO A 121 -10.62 6.94 0.10
N ILE A 122 -10.26 5.88 0.81
CA ILE A 122 -10.86 4.55 0.66
C ILE A 122 -11.13 3.95 2.04
N GLN A 123 -12.13 3.08 2.11
CA GLN A 123 -12.51 2.37 3.33
C GLN A 123 -12.31 0.87 3.15
N GLY A 124 -11.99 0.18 4.25
CA GLY A 124 -11.78 -1.27 4.25
C GLY A 124 -10.55 -1.73 3.46
N SER A 125 -9.47 -0.95 3.51
CA SER A 125 -8.19 -1.32 2.90
C SER A 125 -7.43 -2.34 3.76
N MET A 126 -6.65 -3.20 3.11
CA MET A 126 -5.77 -4.15 3.79
C MET A 126 -4.65 -3.44 4.57
N GLN A 127 -4.18 -2.31 4.02
CA GLN A 127 -3.09 -1.52 4.58
C GLN A 127 -3.46 -0.97 5.96
N ASP A 128 -4.62 -0.32 6.07
CA ASP A 128 -5.09 0.24 7.34
C ASP A 128 -5.46 -0.89 8.33
N TYR A 129 -5.99 -2.02 7.83
CA TYR A 129 -6.28 -3.18 8.66
C TYR A 129 -5.03 -3.75 9.34
N ASN A 130 -3.93 -3.90 8.60
CA ASN A 130 -2.67 -4.41 9.14
C ASN A 130 -2.17 -3.57 10.32
N TYR A 131 -2.22 -2.24 10.18
CA TYR A 131 -1.73 -1.34 11.22
C TYR A 131 -2.65 -1.31 12.45
N ILE A 132 -3.96 -1.23 12.24
CA ILE A 132 -4.94 -1.09 13.35
C ILE A 132 -5.17 -2.41 14.08
N TYR A 133 -5.34 -3.51 13.36
CA TYR A 133 -5.82 -4.77 13.92
C TYR A 133 -4.75 -5.84 14.04
N ALA A 134 -3.70 -5.80 13.20
CA ALA A 134 -2.64 -6.82 13.21
C ALA A 134 -1.31 -6.33 13.81
N GLY A 135 -1.19 -5.05 14.16
CA GLY A 135 0.05 -4.47 14.69
C GLY A 135 1.22 -4.52 13.70
N CYS A 136 0.94 -4.56 12.40
CA CYS A 136 1.92 -4.65 11.33
C CYS A 136 1.91 -3.37 10.48
N MET A 137 3.08 -2.76 10.26
CA MET A 137 3.18 -1.56 9.42
C MET A 137 3.15 -1.96 7.94
N GLU A 138 2.05 -1.74 7.23
CA GLU A 138 1.93 -2.05 5.80
C GLU A 138 2.00 -0.79 4.92
N LEU A 139 2.74 -0.87 3.81
CA LEU A 139 2.71 0.11 2.72
C LEU A 139 1.99 -0.45 1.49
N THR A 140 1.42 0.43 0.67
CA THR A 140 0.89 0.08 -0.66
C THR A 140 1.86 0.59 -1.74
N LEU A 141 2.42 -0.33 -2.52
CA LEU A 141 3.43 -0.03 -3.54
C LEU A 141 2.78 0.03 -4.93
N GLU A 142 2.59 1.21 -5.49
CA GLU A 142 2.16 1.38 -6.88
C GLU A 142 3.40 1.39 -7.78
N ILE A 143 3.70 0.24 -8.41
CA ILE A 143 5.00 0.01 -9.07
C ILE A 143 5.00 0.27 -10.58
N SER A 144 3.84 0.53 -11.17
CA SER A 144 3.71 0.69 -12.62
C SER A 144 2.46 1.49 -13.04
N CYS A 145 2.66 2.46 -13.93
CA CYS A 145 1.54 3.16 -14.59
C CYS A 145 0.65 2.21 -15.41
N CYS A 146 1.27 1.15 -15.92
CA CYS A 146 0.63 0.08 -16.66
C CYS A 146 0.17 -1.00 -15.69
N LYS A 147 -1.14 -1.26 -15.57
CA LYS A 147 -1.64 -2.31 -14.66
C LYS A 147 -1.30 -3.70 -15.16
N TYR A 148 -1.35 -3.89 -16.47
CA TYR A 148 -1.10 -5.18 -17.12
C TYR A 148 -0.05 -5.00 -18.23
N PRO A 149 1.25 -4.92 -17.90
CA PRO A 149 2.31 -4.77 -18.89
C PRO A 149 2.55 -6.05 -19.67
N ASN A 150 3.10 -5.92 -20.89
CA ASN A 150 3.58 -7.07 -21.66
C ASN A 150 4.72 -7.78 -20.90
N ALA A 151 4.77 -9.11 -21.00
CA ALA A 151 5.79 -9.96 -20.39
C ALA A 151 7.24 -9.50 -20.68
N THR A 152 7.49 -8.89 -21.84
CA THR A 152 8.80 -8.33 -22.20
C THR A 152 9.29 -7.24 -21.24
N ASN A 153 8.40 -6.59 -20.48
CA ASN A 153 8.75 -5.56 -19.50
C ASN A 153 9.02 -6.11 -18.09
N LEU A 154 8.78 -7.41 -17.82
CA LEU A 154 8.89 -7.97 -16.47
C LEU A 154 10.31 -7.87 -15.91
N LEU A 155 11.34 -8.11 -16.73
CA LEU A 155 12.73 -7.96 -16.30
C LEU A 155 13.07 -6.50 -15.94
N THR A 156 12.50 -5.54 -16.67
CA THR A 156 12.65 -4.12 -16.36
C THR A 156 12.00 -3.80 -15.01
N HIS A 157 10.76 -4.25 -14.78
CA HIS A 157 10.10 -4.05 -13.49
C HIS A 157 10.88 -4.70 -12.34
N TRP A 158 11.39 -5.92 -12.52
CA TRP A 158 12.24 -6.58 -11.53
C TRP A 158 13.48 -5.73 -11.20
N ASN A 159 14.22 -5.31 -12.22
CA ASN A 159 15.44 -4.52 -12.02
C ASN A 159 15.18 -3.17 -11.34
N GLU A 160 14.02 -2.54 -11.63
CA GLU A 160 13.63 -1.28 -11.00
C GLU A 160 13.21 -1.44 -9.53
N ASN A 161 12.65 -2.59 -9.14
CA ASN A 161 12.07 -2.82 -7.80
C ASN A 161 12.94 -3.69 -6.87
N LYS A 162 13.93 -4.43 -7.39
CA LYS A 162 14.78 -5.33 -6.59
C LYS A 162 15.47 -4.63 -5.42
N ILE A 163 16.19 -3.54 -5.67
CA ILE A 163 16.91 -2.80 -4.62
C ILE A 163 15.95 -2.08 -3.66
N PRO A 164 14.87 -1.41 -4.13
CA PRO A 164 13.82 -0.89 -3.26
C PRO A 164 13.23 -1.92 -2.29
N LEU A 165 12.83 -3.09 -2.80
CA LEU A 165 12.23 -4.17 -1.99
C LEU A 165 13.21 -4.67 -0.92
N LEU A 166 14.47 -4.94 -1.30
CA LEU A 166 15.49 -5.36 -0.34
C LEU A 166 15.79 -4.27 0.71
N SER A 167 15.74 -3.01 0.31
CA SER A 167 15.94 -1.88 1.24
C SER A 167 14.81 -1.79 2.25
N LEU A 168 13.55 -1.95 1.80
CA LEU A 168 12.39 -1.97 2.68
C LEU A 168 12.40 -3.17 3.63
N LEU A 169 12.73 -4.37 3.16
CA LEU A 169 12.84 -5.56 4.01
C LEU A 169 13.87 -5.38 5.14
N ASN A 170 14.95 -4.65 4.89
CA ASN A 170 15.95 -4.37 5.90
C ASN A 170 15.43 -3.46 7.04
N GLU A 171 14.39 -2.67 6.80
CA GLU A 171 13.78 -1.81 7.82
C GLU A 171 13.07 -2.61 8.93
N ALA A 172 12.63 -3.84 8.66
CA ALA A 172 11.99 -4.72 9.64
C ALA A 172 12.89 -5.06 10.85
N ASN A 173 14.19 -4.78 10.76
CA ASN A 173 15.16 -5.02 11.83
C ASN A 173 15.55 -3.76 12.61
N LYS A 174 14.98 -2.59 12.29
CA LYS A 174 15.23 -1.34 13.01
C LYS A 174 14.27 -1.17 14.18
N GLY A 175 14.53 -0.16 15.01
CA GLY A 175 13.77 0.09 16.24
C GLY A 175 14.30 -0.76 17.41
N VAL A 176 13.39 -1.19 18.28
CA VAL A 176 13.70 -1.98 19.48
C VAL A 176 12.85 -3.25 19.47
N LYS A 177 13.44 -4.37 19.88
CA LYS A 177 12.76 -5.67 20.06
C LYS A 177 13.39 -6.43 21.22
N GLY A 178 12.60 -7.22 21.96
CA GLY A 178 13.06 -7.93 23.15
C GLY A 178 11.93 -8.75 23.79
N PHE A 179 12.13 -9.13 25.06
CA PHE A 179 11.17 -9.86 25.89
C PHE A 179 10.83 -9.02 27.13
N VAL A 180 9.65 -9.24 27.70
CA VAL A 180 9.20 -8.62 28.95
C VAL A 180 9.42 -9.58 30.11
#